data_AF-A0A2J4XW00-F1
#
_entry.id   AF-A0A2J4XW00-F1
#
_cell.length_a   1.000
_cell.length_b   1.000
_cell.length_c   1.000
_cell.angle_alpha   90.00
_cell.angle_beta   90.00
_cell.angle_gamma   90.00
#
_symmetry.space_group_name_H-M   'P 1'
#
loop_
_entity.id
_entity.type
_entity.pdbx_description
1 polymer ?
#
loop_
_entity_poly.entity_id
_entity_poly.type
_entity_poly.pdbx_seq_one_letter_code
_entity_poly.pdbx_strand_id
1 'polypeptide(L)'
;MSQMILRTDAPGRPGFRLNGWPWLLPALLLLLWYIAARERWMPEQILPAPSVVADTALSLLSGDLLAQWGFSLQHLALGLLLGAIAGTLLGALFGLVPAAAQRVEPLFYALAQIPTLGWIPLFMVLFGI
;
A
#
# COMPACT_ATOMS: atom_id res chain seq x y z
N MET A 1 57.27 26.72 -17.92
CA MET A 1 57.45 26.53 -16.46
C MET A 1 56.60 27.58 -15.75
N SER A 2 56.01 27.22 -14.60
CA SER A 2 55.06 27.98 -13.76
C SER A 2 53.59 27.90 -14.13
N GLN A 3 52.89 26.87 -13.62
CA GLN A 3 52.13 26.89 -12.35
C GLN A 3 50.77 27.60 -12.55
N MET A 4 49.70 26.83 -12.69
CA MET A 4 48.92 26.33 -11.56
C MET A 4 48.07 27.44 -10.95
N ILE A 5 46.85 27.62 -11.47
CA ILE A 5 45.66 27.88 -10.65
C ILE A 5 44.44 27.28 -11.39
N LEU A 6 44.28 25.96 -11.30
CA LEU A 6 42.96 25.35 -11.48
C LEU A 6 42.19 25.62 -10.18
N ARG A 7 41.49 26.75 -10.12
CA ARG A 7 40.54 27.03 -9.05
C ARG A 7 39.33 26.13 -9.29
N THR A 8 39.38 24.93 -8.72
CA THR A 8 38.21 24.05 -8.61
C THR A 8 37.38 24.61 -7.47
N ASP A 9 36.39 25.43 -7.81
CA ASP A 9 35.37 25.82 -6.85
C ASP A 9 34.66 24.54 -6.39
N ALA A 10 34.84 24.20 -5.12
CA ALA A 10 34.23 23.01 -4.53
C ALA A 10 32.69 23.15 -4.65
N PRO A 11 31.97 22.11 -5.12
CA PRO A 11 30.52 22.16 -5.21
C PRO A 11 29.95 22.38 -3.81
N GLY A 12 29.27 23.52 -3.63
CA GLY A 12 28.59 23.85 -2.38
C GLY A 12 27.66 22.72 -1.97
N ARG A 13 27.86 22.18 -0.76
CA ARG A 13 26.99 21.15 -0.20
C ARG A 13 25.55 21.69 -0.21
N PRO A 14 24.55 20.95 -0.73
CA PRO A 14 23.17 21.37 -0.63
C PRO A 14 22.81 21.42 0.86
N GLY A 15 22.72 22.64 1.41
CA GLY A 15 22.26 22.85 2.77
C GLY A 15 20.78 22.49 2.81
N PHE A 16 20.46 21.32 3.36
CA PHE A 16 19.09 20.93 3.64
C PHE A 16 18.57 21.86 4.74
N ARG A 17 18.03 23.02 4.34
CA ARG A 17 17.39 23.95 5.27
C ARG A 17 16.10 23.27 5.72
N LEU A 18 16.13 22.70 6.92
CA LEU A 18 14.93 22.23 7.62
C LEU A 18 14.06 23.46 7.95
N ASN A 19 13.36 23.98 6.95
CA ASN A 19 12.34 24.99 7.18
C ASN A 19 11.14 24.26 7.79
N GLY A 20 10.60 24.72 8.93
CA GLY A 20 9.45 24.11 9.59
C GLY A 20 8.13 24.23 8.82
N TRP A 21 8.15 24.95 7.69
CA TRP A 21 7.02 25.17 6.79
C TRP A 21 6.20 23.91 6.42
N PRO A 22 6.82 22.75 6.11
CA PRO A 22 6.07 21.53 5.77
C PRO A 22 5.22 20.98 6.93
N TRP A 23 5.54 21.33 8.18
CA TRP A 23 4.80 20.87 9.36
C TRP A 23 3.57 21.72 9.69
N LEU A 24 3.47 22.92 9.12
CA LEU A 24 2.30 23.80 9.34
C LEU A 24 1.01 23.17 8.83
N LEU A 25 1.06 22.55 7.66
CA LEU A 25 -0.10 21.91 7.04
C LEU A 25 -0.66 20.74 7.88
N PRO A 26 0.14 19.71 8.25
CA PRO A 26 -0.35 18.61 9.09
C PRO A 26 -0.78 19.09 10.48
N ALA A 27 -0.08 20.07 11.08
CA ALA A 27 -0.49 20.63 12.37
C ALA A 27 -1.86 21.34 12.28
N LEU A 28 -2.10 22.11 11.21
CA LEU A 28 -3.38 22.76 10.96
C LEU A 28 -4.50 21.73 10.75
N LEU A 29 -4.23 20.67 9.99
CA LEU A 29 -5.19 19.58 9.79
C LEU A 29 -5.53 18.85 11.10
N LEU A 30 -4.52 18.55 11.93
CA LEU A 30 -4.73 17.96 13.26
C LEU A 30 -5.57 18.87 14.16
N LEU A 31 -5.30 20.18 14.13
CA LEU A 31 -6.06 21.16 14.90
C LEU A 31 -7.52 21.23 14.44
N LEU A 32 -7.75 21.29 13.12
CA LEU A 32 -9.09 21.27 12.53
C LEU A 32 -9.84 19.98 12.87
N TRP A 33 -9.17 18.82 12.80
CA TRP A 33 -9.74 17.55 13.19
C TRP A 33 -10.13 17.54 14.68
N TYR A 34 -9.23 18.00 15.56
CA TYR A 34 -9.51 18.09 17.00
C TYR A 34 -10.72 18.97 17.29
N ILE A 35 -10.81 20.15 16.66
CA ILE A 35 -11.95 21.08 16.81
C ILE A 35 -13.23 20.42 16.27
N ALA A 36 -13.20 19.86 15.07
CA ALA A 36 -14.37 19.24 14.45
C ALA A 36 -14.92 18.06 15.27
N ALA A 37 -14.03 17.25 15.86
CA ALA A 37 -14.41 16.15 16.74
C ALA A 37 -14.97 16.65 18.07
N ARG A 38 -14.35 17.67 18.69
CA ARG A 38 -14.81 18.24 19.97
C ARG A 38 -16.16 18.94 19.85
N GLU A 39 -16.36 19.70 18.80
CA GLU A 39 -17.60 20.45 18.52
C GLU A 39 -18.68 19.57 17.88
N ARG A 40 -18.43 18.25 17.73
CA ARG A 40 -19.35 17.26 17.16
C ARG A 40 -19.92 17.66 15.80
N TRP A 41 -19.08 18.23 14.94
CA TRP A 41 -19.46 18.55 13.56
C TRP A 41 -19.85 17.30 12.76
N MET A 42 -19.38 16.12 13.19
CA MET A 42 -19.69 14.82 12.63
C MET A 42 -20.01 13.83 13.77
N PRO A 43 -20.78 12.77 13.50
CA PRO A 43 -20.98 11.68 14.47
C PRO A 43 -19.66 11.09 14.95
N GLU A 44 -19.57 10.75 16.23
CA GLU A 44 -18.35 10.19 16.86
C GLU A 44 -17.90 8.86 16.23
N GLN A 45 -18.80 8.15 15.54
CA GLN A 45 -18.48 6.94 14.77
C GLN A 45 -17.73 7.23 13.45
N ILE A 46 -17.91 8.43 12.89
CA ILE A 46 -17.30 8.84 11.62
C ILE A 46 -16.00 9.60 11.89
N LEU A 47 -15.99 10.48 12.89
CA LEU A 47 -14.83 11.32 13.24
C LEU A 47 -14.54 11.25 14.74
N PRO A 48 -14.01 10.13 15.25
CA PRO A 48 -13.59 10.03 16.64
C PRO A 48 -12.50 11.05 16.96
N ALA A 49 -12.48 11.50 18.23
CA ALA A 49 -11.46 12.45 18.68
C ALA A 49 -10.04 11.85 18.56
N PRO A 50 -9.02 12.67 18.27
CA PRO A 50 -7.65 12.19 18.10
C PRO A 50 -7.11 11.40 19.30
N SER A 51 -7.52 11.77 20.52
CA SER A 51 -7.17 11.07 21.75
C SER A 51 -7.73 9.65 21.78
N VAL A 52 -9.00 9.48 21.43
CA VAL A 52 -9.66 8.16 21.37
C VAL A 52 -8.98 7.27 20.34
N VAL A 53 -8.60 7.83 19.18
CA VAL A 53 -7.83 7.09 18.17
C VAL A 53 -6.46 6.68 18.70
N ALA A 54 -5.75 7.57 19.40
CA ALA A 54 -4.46 7.26 19.99
C ALA A 54 -4.55 6.16 21.07
N ASP A 55 -5.51 6.27 21.99
CA ASP A 55 -5.74 5.28 23.05
C ASP A 55 -6.12 3.92 22.46
N THR A 56 -7.01 3.92 21.46
CA THR A 56 -7.40 2.70 20.74
C THR A 56 -6.20 2.09 20.05
N ALA A 57 -5.39 2.88 19.35
CA ALA A 57 -4.18 2.41 18.68
C ALA A 57 -3.20 1.76 19.67
N LEU A 58 -2.95 2.38 20.82
CA LEU A 58 -2.07 1.84 21.86
C LEU A 58 -2.63 0.55 22.49
N SER A 59 -3.94 0.49 22.73
CA SER A 59 -4.61 -0.71 23.24
C SER A 59 -4.54 -1.87 22.25
N LEU A 60 -4.71 -1.59 20.96
CA LEU A 60 -4.63 -2.60 19.90
C LEU A 60 -3.18 -3.06 19.68
N LEU A 61 -2.22 -2.13 19.70
CA LEU A 61 -0.79 -2.43 19.59
C LEU A 61 -0.30 -3.38 20.70
N SER A 62 -0.81 -3.23 21.91
CA SER A 62 -0.48 -4.09 23.06
C SER A 62 -1.27 -5.40 23.09
N GLY A 63 -2.42 -5.45 22.43
CA GLY A 63 -3.20 -6.66 22.19
C GLY A 63 -2.84 -7.31 20.86
N ASP A 64 -3.88 -7.63 20.08
CA ASP A 64 -3.75 -8.52 18.93
C ASP A 64 -3.39 -7.82 17.61
N LEU A 65 -3.21 -6.49 17.57
CA LEU A 65 -3.02 -5.77 16.30
C LEU A 65 -1.86 -6.32 15.48
N LEU A 66 -0.73 -6.60 16.14
CA LEU A 66 0.46 -7.15 15.50
C LEU A 66 0.23 -8.55 14.95
N ALA A 67 -0.52 -9.39 15.68
CA ALA A 67 -0.88 -10.74 15.23
C ALA A 67 -1.79 -10.66 13.99
N GLN A 68 -2.83 -9.83 14.03
CA GLN A 68 -3.77 -9.61 12.93
C GLN A 68 -3.05 -9.06 11.70
N TRP A 69 -2.14 -8.12 11.90
CA TRP A 69 -1.27 -7.60 10.84
C TRP A 69 -0.40 -8.70 10.24
N GLY A 70 0.21 -9.54 11.08
CA GLY A 70 0.99 -10.68 10.66
C GLY A 70 0.18 -11.66 9.81
N PHE A 71 -1.03 -12.00 10.23
CA PHE A 71 -1.93 -12.84 9.44
C PHE A 71 -2.27 -12.20 8.09
N SER A 72 -2.64 -10.92 8.06
CA SER A 72 -2.93 -10.20 6.81
C SER A 72 -1.73 -10.22 5.85
N LEU A 73 -0.54 -9.95 6.39
CA LEU A 73 0.70 -9.94 5.62
C LEU A 73 1.09 -11.33 5.13
N GLN A 74 0.87 -12.37 5.93
CA GLN A 74 1.08 -13.76 5.54
C GLN A 74 0.17 -14.15 4.36
N HIS A 75 -1.10 -13.78 4.40
CA HIS A 75 -2.03 -14.05 3.29
C HIS A 75 -1.59 -13.33 2.02
N LEU A 76 -1.17 -12.06 2.14
CA LEU A 76 -0.61 -11.31 1.02
C LEU A 76 0.65 -11.98 0.45
N ALA A 77 1.58 -12.38 1.32
CA ALA A 77 2.83 -13.01 0.92
C ALA A 77 2.59 -14.36 0.23
N LEU A 78 1.72 -15.20 0.77
CA LEU A 78 1.36 -16.48 0.16
C LEU A 78 0.66 -16.29 -1.19
N GLY A 79 -0.30 -15.37 -1.27
CA GLY A 79 -0.96 -15.04 -2.52
C GLY A 79 0.00 -14.52 -3.58
N LEU A 80 0.94 -13.64 -3.19
CA LEU A 80 1.98 -13.11 -4.06
C LEU A 80 2.93 -14.22 -4.53
N LEU A 81 3.41 -15.08 -3.63
CA LEU A 81 4.33 -16.16 -3.98
C LEU A 81 3.69 -17.16 -4.94
N LEU A 82 2.48 -17.63 -4.63
CA LEU A 82 1.74 -18.55 -5.49
C LEU A 82 1.41 -17.91 -6.84
N GLY A 83 0.94 -16.67 -6.84
CA GLY A 83 0.66 -15.91 -8.05
C GLY A 83 1.89 -15.65 -8.90
N ALA A 84 3.03 -15.30 -8.30
CA ALA A 84 4.29 -15.08 -8.99
C ALA A 84 4.82 -16.36 -9.62
N ILE A 85 4.80 -17.48 -8.90
CA ILE A 85 5.22 -18.79 -9.43
C ILE A 85 4.32 -19.21 -10.59
N ALA A 86 3.00 -19.24 -10.38
CA ALA A 86 2.05 -19.66 -11.40
C ALA A 86 2.07 -18.73 -12.62
N GLY A 87 2.08 -17.41 -12.40
CA GLY A 87 2.14 -16.40 -13.45
C GLY A 87 3.44 -16.45 -14.25
N THR A 88 4.58 -16.67 -13.59
CA THR A 88 5.87 -16.83 -14.28
C THR A 88 5.89 -18.10 -15.13
N LEU A 89 5.37 -19.22 -14.62
CA LEU A 89 5.28 -20.47 -15.38
C LEU A 89 4.34 -20.34 -16.59
N LEU A 90 3.18 -19.71 -16.42
CA LEU A 90 2.24 -19.45 -17.52
C LEU A 90 2.82 -18.46 -18.54
N GLY A 91 3.44 -17.38 -18.08
CA GLY A 91 4.11 -16.42 -18.96
C GLY A 91 5.25 -17.05 -19.76
N ALA A 92 6.06 -17.91 -19.13
CA ALA A 92 7.08 -18.69 -19.82
C ALA A 92 6.46 -19.66 -20.83
N LEU A 93 5.36 -20.33 -20.48
CA LEU A 93 4.64 -21.23 -21.38
C LEU A 93 4.12 -20.49 -22.63
N PHE A 94 3.51 -19.33 -22.45
CA PHE A 94 3.02 -18.51 -23.56
C PHE A 94 4.17 -17.99 -24.42
N GLY A 95 5.31 -17.61 -23.82
CA GLY A 95 6.50 -17.19 -24.57
C GLY A 95 7.20 -18.30 -25.34
N LEU A 96 7.19 -19.54 -24.83
CA LEU A 96 7.90 -20.68 -25.43
C LEU A 96 7.04 -21.48 -26.41
N VAL A 97 5.71 -21.48 -26.25
CA VAL A 97 4.79 -22.32 -27.02
C VAL A 97 3.75 -21.46 -27.75
N PRO A 98 3.93 -21.19 -29.07
CA PRO A 98 3.02 -20.35 -29.85
C PRO A 98 1.56 -20.81 -29.85
N ALA A 99 1.33 -22.13 -29.79
CA ALA A 99 -0.02 -22.69 -29.72
C ALA A 99 -0.72 -22.39 -28.38
N ALA A 100 0.03 -22.29 -27.29
CA ALA A 100 -0.50 -21.95 -25.97
C ALA A 100 -0.86 -20.45 -25.91
N ALA A 101 0.00 -19.58 -26.45
CA ALA A 101 -0.28 -18.16 -26.60
C ALA A 101 -1.57 -17.90 -27.42
N GLN A 102 -1.78 -18.63 -28.51
CA GLN A 102 -2.97 -18.39 -29.35
C GLN A 102 -4.29 -18.90 -28.74
N ARG A 103 -4.24 -19.93 -27.89
CA ARG A 103 -5.46 -20.63 -27.41
C ARG A 103 -5.78 -20.37 -25.94
N VAL A 104 -4.76 -20.29 -25.08
CA VAL A 104 -4.92 -20.25 -23.62
C VAL A 104 -4.76 -18.84 -23.08
N GLU A 105 -3.82 -18.06 -23.63
CA GLU A 105 -3.59 -16.68 -23.19
C GLU A 105 -4.84 -15.77 -23.27
N PRO A 106 -5.69 -15.82 -24.31
CA PRO A 106 -6.92 -15.03 -24.34
C PRO A 106 -7.90 -15.40 -23.22
N LEU A 107 -8.00 -16.69 -22.90
CA LEU A 107 -8.84 -17.18 -21.80
C LEU A 107 -8.29 -16.72 -20.45
N PHE A 108 -6.97 -16.78 -20.27
CA PHE A 108 -6.31 -16.30 -19.06
C PHE A 108 -6.59 -14.80 -18.83
N TYR A 109 -6.44 -13.96 -19.85
CA TYR A 109 -6.75 -12.54 -19.73
C TYR A 109 -8.22 -12.27 -19.48
N ALA A 110 -9.14 -13.02 -20.09
CA ALA A 110 -10.57 -12.89 -19.81
C ALA A 110 -10.89 -13.19 -18.33
N LEU A 111 -10.27 -14.21 -17.75
CA LEU A 111 -10.42 -14.53 -16.32
C LEU A 111 -9.76 -13.47 -15.43
N ALA A 112 -8.57 -12.98 -15.81
CA ALA A 112 -7.83 -11.97 -15.05
C ALA A 112 -8.53 -10.60 -15.01
N GLN A 113 -9.40 -10.32 -15.97
CA GLN A 113 -10.21 -9.09 -15.99
C GLN A 113 -11.42 -9.14 -15.05
N ILE A 114 -11.78 -10.32 -14.53
CA ILE A 114 -12.90 -10.45 -13.58
C ILE A 114 -12.48 -9.80 -12.25
N PRO A 115 -13.22 -8.79 -11.77
CA PRO A 115 -12.90 -8.15 -10.49
C PRO A 115 -12.98 -9.17 -9.36
N THR A 116 -12.12 -9.03 -8.35
CA THR A 116 -12.04 -9.99 -7.22
C THR A 116 -13.40 -10.23 -6.55
N LEU A 117 -14.26 -9.19 -6.47
CA LEU A 117 -15.61 -9.29 -5.90
C LEU A 117 -16.56 -10.15 -6.74
N GLY A 118 -16.36 -10.25 -8.07
CA GLY A 118 -17.19 -11.05 -8.97
C GLY A 118 -17.06 -12.56 -8.75
N TRP A 119 -15.96 -12.99 -8.14
CA TRP A 119 -15.72 -14.39 -7.80
C TRP A 119 -16.52 -14.86 -6.58
N ILE A 120 -16.92 -13.96 -5.69
CA ILE A 120 -17.56 -14.29 -4.40
C ILE A 120 -18.81 -15.17 -4.61
N PRO A 121 -19.80 -14.79 -5.44
CA PRO A 121 -21.03 -15.59 -5.59
C PRO A 121 -20.79 -16.94 -6.26
N LEU A 122 -19.86 -17.02 -7.23
CA LEU A 122 -19.53 -18.27 -7.90
C LEU A 122 -18.97 -19.28 -6.91
N PHE A 123 -18.05 -18.85 -6.05
CA PHE A 123 -17.49 -19.70 -5.02
C PHE A 123 -18.52 -20.07 -3.95
N MET A 124 -19.46 -19.17 -3.62
CA MET A 124 -20.53 -19.51 -2.69
C MET A 124 -21.37 -20.69 -3.19
N VAL A 125 -21.83 -20.63 -4.45
CA VAL A 125 -22.59 -21.73 -5.07
C VAL A 125 -21.76 -23.00 -5.21
N LEU A 126 -20.48 -22.88 -5.59
CA LEU A 126 -19.59 -24.01 -5.79
C LEU A 126 -19.30 -24.78 -4.48
N PHE A 127 -19.08 -24.06 -3.39
CA PHE A 127 -18.74 -24.65 -2.09
C PHE A 127 -19.95 -24.86 -1.17
N GLY A 128 -21.14 -24.37 -1.56
CA GLY A 128 -22.39 -24.59 -0.84
C GLY A 128 -22.50 -23.83 0.49
N ILE A 129 -21.91 -22.64 0.57
CA ILE A 129 -22.02 -21.71 1.72
C ILE A 129 -23.13 -20.68 1.52
#